data_AF-A0A917CZY9-F1
#
_entry.id   AF-A0A917CZY9-F1
#
_cell.length_a   1.000
_cell.length_b   1.000
_cell.length_c   1.000
_cell.angle_alpha   90.00
_cell.angle_beta   90.00
_cell.angle_gamma   90.00
#
_symmetry.space_group_name_H-M   'P 1'
#
loop_
_entity.id
_entity.type
_entity.pdbx_description
1 polymer ?
#
loop_
_entity_poly.entity_id
_entity_poly.type
_entity_poly.pdbx_seq_one_letter_code
_entity_poly.pdbx_strand_id
1 'polypeptide(L)'
;MKKQKQVSTERKKDKDYLIVTVEQKDYELIDLRTNKPIFFYSNPVSENKETGSAVFQELDSIQFHTKIDGKKNTLEYFSPNSVAILLSVSNKSMMEAKTLFNEKINPDKINHFEIDEALDRITNISNKSRLVYDYIELIQTSIVFGYTALEAFVNLSIPDNYQYSEKNSKGINEIYDKEAIERWLSLKVKLSAILVSIYETKPIKQLQLWTRYNQFEQYRNEIIHQKSVNHTNFYKKYFNKEIFNLCKVPEEIIKFFFYERIQDGKTNPLWPWVINAKNDFPSRILDPASVEITGNIFEGRFTK
;
A
#
# COMPACT_ATOMS: atom_id res chain seq x y z
N MET A 1 39.99 8.02 -24.52
CA MET A 1 39.51 6.67 -24.12
C MET A 1 38.21 6.81 -23.33
N LYS A 2 37.07 6.50 -23.94
CA LYS A 2 35.75 6.51 -23.28
C LYS A 2 35.57 5.18 -22.54
N LYS A 3 35.41 5.21 -21.22
CA LYS A 3 34.99 4.04 -20.44
C LYS A 3 33.50 3.78 -20.75
N GLN A 4 33.22 2.68 -21.44
CA GLN A 4 31.88 2.12 -21.53
C GLN A 4 31.44 1.72 -20.12
N LYS A 5 30.35 2.32 -19.63
CA LYS A 5 29.63 1.80 -18.46
C LYS A 5 28.97 0.48 -18.88
N GLN A 6 29.40 -0.61 -18.27
CA GLN A 6 28.65 -1.86 -18.26
C GLN A 6 27.27 -1.58 -17.65
N VAL A 7 26.24 -1.71 -18.48
CA VAL A 7 24.86 -1.84 -18.01
C VAL A 7 24.76 -3.21 -17.35
N SER A 8 24.71 -3.24 -16.03
CA SER A 8 24.42 -4.45 -15.27
C SER A 8 22.94 -4.76 -15.44
N THR A 9 22.61 -5.65 -16.37
CA THR A 9 21.31 -6.32 -16.40
C THR A 9 21.23 -7.25 -15.19
N GLU A 10 20.54 -6.81 -14.13
CA GLU A 10 20.12 -7.69 -13.05
C GLU A 10 19.33 -8.86 -13.65
N ARG A 11 19.84 -10.08 -13.51
CA ARG A 11 19.05 -11.28 -13.82
C ARG A 11 17.88 -11.29 -12.84
N LYS A 12 16.65 -11.16 -13.35
CA LYS A 12 15.44 -11.38 -12.55
C LYS A 12 15.56 -12.75 -11.90
N LYS A 13 15.61 -12.78 -10.58
CA LYS A 13 15.54 -14.01 -9.79
C LYS A 13 14.21 -14.69 -10.12
N ASP A 14 14.24 -16.00 -10.38
CA ASP A 14 13.02 -16.77 -10.55
C ASP A 14 12.17 -16.65 -9.29
N LYS A 15 10.84 -16.55 -9.47
CA LYS A 15 9.89 -16.38 -8.37
C LYS A 15 9.29 -17.72 -8.01
N ASP A 16 9.31 -18.03 -6.72
CA ASP A 16 8.68 -19.22 -6.18
C ASP A 16 7.20 -18.95 -5.87
N TYR A 17 6.35 -19.95 -6.09
CA TYR A 17 4.92 -19.87 -5.81
C TYR A 17 4.42 -21.15 -5.15
N LEU A 18 3.43 -21.01 -4.27
CA LEU A 18 2.68 -22.13 -3.69
C LEU A 18 1.29 -22.20 -4.34
N ILE A 19 0.87 -23.39 -4.75
CA ILE A 19 -0.53 -23.64 -5.14
C ILE A 19 -1.36 -23.74 -3.85
N VAL A 20 -2.26 -22.79 -3.66
CA VAL A 20 -3.09 -22.69 -2.43
C VAL A 20 -4.50 -23.24 -2.62
N THR A 21 -5.04 -23.21 -3.84
CA THR A 21 -6.31 -23.85 -4.22
C THR A 21 -6.38 -24.05 -5.73
N VAL A 22 -7.32 -24.86 -6.21
CA VAL A 22 -7.56 -25.16 -7.64
C VAL A 22 -8.52 -24.15 -8.27
N GLU A 23 -9.49 -23.69 -7.49
CA GLU A 23 -10.60 -22.84 -7.94
C GLU A 23 -10.51 -21.44 -7.33
N GLN A 24 -10.82 -20.41 -8.13
CA GLN A 24 -10.71 -19.02 -7.67
C GLN A 24 -11.64 -18.70 -6.48
N LYS A 25 -12.84 -19.30 -6.48
CA LYS A 25 -13.88 -19.10 -5.46
C LYS A 25 -13.50 -19.67 -4.08
N ASP A 26 -12.57 -20.62 -4.04
CA ASP A 26 -12.19 -21.35 -2.83
C ASP A 26 -10.96 -20.70 -2.16
N TYR A 27 -10.46 -19.58 -2.70
CA TYR A 27 -9.34 -18.85 -2.12
C TYR A 27 -9.81 -18.07 -0.88
N GLU A 28 -9.21 -18.38 0.27
CA GLU A 28 -9.36 -17.62 1.50
C GLU A 28 -8.21 -16.61 1.66
N LEU A 29 -8.56 -15.36 1.96
CA LEU A 29 -7.57 -14.32 2.20
C LEU A 29 -6.77 -14.62 3.48
N ILE A 30 -5.48 -14.88 3.31
CA ILE A 30 -4.55 -15.21 4.41
C ILE A 30 -4.26 -13.98 5.27
N ASP A 31 -3.83 -12.87 4.66
CA ASP A 31 -3.58 -11.59 5.33
C ASP A 31 -3.70 -10.46 4.31
N LEU A 32 -4.28 -9.31 4.70
CA LEU A 32 -4.44 -8.14 3.83
C LEU A 32 -3.09 -7.59 3.30
N ARG A 33 -1.97 -7.95 3.93
CA ARG A 33 -0.62 -7.50 3.61
C ARG A 33 0.11 -8.39 2.62
N THR A 34 -0.45 -9.53 2.22
CA THR A 34 0.16 -10.37 1.18
C THR A 34 -0.09 -9.78 -0.21
N ASN A 35 0.81 -10.10 -1.15
CA ASN A 35 0.50 -9.89 -2.57
C ASN A 35 -0.77 -10.64 -2.96
N LYS A 36 -1.51 -10.10 -3.92
CA LYS A 36 -2.62 -10.82 -4.51
C LYS A 36 -2.11 -12.07 -5.21
N PRO A 37 -2.78 -13.23 -5.06
CA PRO A 37 -2.42 -14.42 -5.81
C PRO A 37 -2.72 -14.22 -7.29
N ILE A 38 -2.23 -15.13 -8.11
CA ILE A 38 -2.53 -15.17 -9.54
C ILE A 38 -3.30 -16.47 -9.81
N PHE A 39 -4.46 -16.34 -10.44
CA PHE A 39 -5.20 -17.50 -10.94
C PHE A 39 -4.63 -17.89 -12.31
N PHE A 40 -4.09 -19.09 -12.41
CA PHE A 40 -3.61 -19.64 -13.66
C PHE A 40 -4.58 -20.69 -14.18
N TYR A 41 -4.82 -20.66 -15.49
CA TYR A 41 -5.64 -21.66 -16.18
C TYR A 41 -4.99 -22.03 -17.52
N SER A 42 -5.17 -23.27 -17.96
CA SER A 42 -4.71 -23.70 -19.29
C SER A 42 -5.67 -23.22 -20.38
N ASN A 43 -5.14 -22.81 -21.53
CA ASN A 43 -5.94 -22.55 -22.73
C ASN A 43 -6.60 -23.87 -23.19
N PRO A 44 -7.92 -23.96 -23.40
CA PRO A 44 -8.54 -25.18 -23.91
C PRO A 44 -7.96 -25.50 -25.29
N VAL A 45 -7.18 -26.59 -25.37
CA VAL A 45 -6.58 -27.06 -26.64
C VAL A 45 -7.61 -27.76 -27.53
N SER A 46 -8.82 -28.03 -27.04
CA SER A 46 -9.99 -28.47 -27.81
C SER A 46 -11.25 -28.47 -26.93
N GLU A 47 -12.45 -28.49 -27.55
CA GLU A 47 -13.76 -28.43 -26.87
C GLU A 47 -14.03 -29.53 -25.82
N ASN A 48 -13.16 -30.54 -25.67
CA ASN A 48 -13.40 -31.74 -24.87
C ASN A 48 -12.22 -32.18 -23.96
N LYS A 49 -11.38 -31.27 -23.45
CA LYS A 49 -10.38 -31.64 -22.42
C LYS A 49 -10.44 -30.73 -21.20
N GLU A 50 -10.35 -31.37 -20.03
CA GLU A 50 -10.20 -30.72 -18.72
C GLU A 50 -9.06 -29.70 -18.77
N THR A 51 -9.42 -28.44 -18.56
CA THR A 51 -8.46 -27.37 -18.35
C THR A 51 -8.03 -27.39 -16.88
N GLY A 52 -6.75 -27.61 -16.62
CA GLY A 52 -6.22 -27.44 -15.26
C GLY A 52 -6.22 -25.97 -14.86
N SER A 53 -6.57 -25.70 -13.61
CA SER A 53 -6.46 -24.38 -13.01
C SER A 53 -5.88 -24.45 -11.60
N ALA A 54 -5.26 -23.35 -11.16
CA ALA A 54 -4.79 -23.23 -9.79
C ALA A 54 -4.56 -21.75 -9.43
N VAL A 55 -4.66 -21.46 -8.15
CA VAL A 55 -4.33 -20.17 -7.54
C VAL A 55 -2.94 -20.27 -6.94
N PHE A 56 -2.04 -19.40 -7.43
CA PHE A 56 -0.63 -19.37 -7.06
C PHE A 56 -0.36 -18.17 -6.18
N GLN A 57 0.16 -18.42 -4.98
CA GLN A 57 0.58 -17.38 -4.04
C GLN A 57 2.11 -17.28 -4.04
N GLU A 58 2.64 -16.09 -4.30
CA GLU A 58 4.10 -15.86 -4.35
C GLU A 58 4.74 -16.07 -2.98
N LEU A 59 5.87 -16.77 -2.96
CA LEU A 59 6.71 -17.02 -1.79
C LEU A 59 7.97 -16.15 -1.84
N ASP A 60 8.48 -15.85 -0.65
CA ASP A 60 9.81 -15.30 -0.43
C ASP A 60 10.47 -16.04 0.74
N SER A 61 11.79 -15.97 0.82
CA SER A 61 12.54 -16.68 1.84
C SER A 61 13.77 -15.92 2.33
N ILE A 62 14.00 -16.03 3.64
CA ILE A 62 15.21 -15.52 4.31
C ILE A 62 16.04 -16.72 4.75
N GLN A 63 17.26 -16.81 4.22
CA GLN A 63 18.25 -17.79 4.67
C GLN A 63 19.08 -17.21 5.80
N PHE A 64 18.99 -17.79 6.99
CA PHE A 64 19.86 -17.45 8.11
C PHE A 64 21.19 -18.19 8.02
N HIS A 65 22.21 -17.62 8.66
CA HIS A 65 23.54 -18.23 8.74
C HIS A 65 23.54 -19.49 9.63
N THR A 66 22.62 -19.57 10.60
CA THR A 66 22.47 -20.70 11.50
C THR A 66 22.00 -21.94 10.75
N LYS A 67 22.51 -23.11 11.14
CA LYS A 67 22.04 -24.40 10.63
C LYS A 67 21.24 -25.15 11.69
N ILE A 68 20.21 -25.86 11.25
CA ILE A 68 19.42 -26.80 12.06
C ILE A 68 19.48 -28.15 11.32
N ASP A 69 19.87 -29.20 12.02
CA ASP A 69 20.03 -30.56 11.46
C ASP A 69 20.89 -30.61 10.19
N GLY A 70 21.98 -29.84 10.18
CA GLY A 70 22.92 -29.75 9.06
C GLY A 70 22.40 -28.96 7.83
N LYS A 71 21.13 -28.56 7.83
CA LYS A 71 20.51 -27.73 6.78
C LYS A 71 20.55 -26.25 7.17
N LYS A 72 20.58 -25.36 6.17
CA LYS A 72 20.42 -23.92 6.41
C LYS A 72 19.05 -23.67 7.05
N ASN A 73 19.02 -22.84 8.09
CA ASN A 73 17.77 -22.38 8.66
C ASN A 73 17.15 -21.35 7.70
N THR A 74 16.05 -21.72 7.04
CA THR A 74 15.35 -20.88 6.08
C THR A 74 13.95 -20.59 6.60
N LEU A 75 13.58 -19.31 6.65
CA LEU A 75 12.21 -18.89 6.90
C LEU A 75 11.54 -18.58 5.56
N GLU A 76 10.50 -19.35 5.23
CA GLU A 76 9.65 -19.14 4.06
C GLU A 76 8.35 -18.43 4.49
N TYR A 77 7.89 -17.49 3.68
CA TYR A 77 6.67 -16.72 3.93
C TYR A 77 6.05 -16.25 2.61
N PHE A 78 4.78 -15.86 2.63
CA PHE A 78 4.14 -15.26 1.46
C PHE A 78 4.65 -13.84 1.23
N SER A 79 5.01 -13.55 -0.03
CA SER A 79 5.58 -12.26 -0.40
C SER A 79 4.66 -11.10 -0.02
N PRO A 80 5.15 -10.13 0.75
CA PRO A 80 4.35 -9.01 1.20
C PRO A 80 4.09 -8.02 0.05
N ASN A 81 2.93 -7.38 0.10
CA ASN A 81 2.61 -6.24 -0.73
C ASN A 81 3.11 -4.96 -0.05
N SER A 82 4.05 -4.26 -0.70
CA SER A 82 4.68 -3.06 -0.12
C SER A 82 3.67 -1.95 0.20
N VAL A 83 2.68 -1.72 -0.67
CA VAL A 83 1.59 -0.74 -0.45
C VAL A 83 0.77 -1.15 0.77
N ALA A 84 0.39 -2.43 0.86
CA ALA A 84 -0.42 -2.94 1.96
C ALA A 84 0.31 -2.87 3.31
N ILE A 85 1.62 -3.12 3.34
CA ILE A 85 2.44 -2.94 4.54
C ILE A 85 2.42 -1.48 5.00
N LEU A 86 2.64 -0.52 4.09
CA LEU A 86 2.61 0.91 4.40
C LEU A 86 1.22 1.36 4.88
N LEU A 87 0.15 0.91 4.23
CA LEU A 87 -1.22 1.14 4.68
C LEU A 87 -1.49 0.52 6.05
N SER A 88 -0.95 -0.67 6.33
CA SER A 88 -1.12 -1.34 7.62
C SER A 88 -0.49 -0.53 8.75
N VAL A 89 0.72 0.00 8.56
CA VAL A 89 1.37 0.89 9.53
C VAL A 89 0.53 2.14 9.75
N SER A 90 0.04 2.75 8.67
CA SER A 90 -0.81 3.93 8.76
C SER A 90 -2.09 3.66 9.56
N ASN A 91 -2.78 2.57 9.23
CA ASN A 91 -4.07 2.22 9.84
C ASN A 91 -3.93 1.82 11.31
N LYS A 92 -2.89 1.06 11.68
CA LYS A 92 -2.61 0.73 13.08
C LYS A 92 -2.37 1.98 13.90
N SER A 93 -1.51 2.88 13.41
CA SER A 93 -1.21 4.14 14.10
C SER A 93 -2.46 5.02 14.26
N MET A 94 -3.30 5.10 13.22
CA MET A 94 -4.58 5.81 13.28
C MET A 94 -5.56 5.19 14.29
N MET A 95 -5.65 3.86 14.33
CA MET A 95 -6.53 3.16 15.29
C MET A 95 -6.06 3.37 16.73
N GLU A 96 -4.76 3.24 16.98
CA GLU A 96 -4.15 3.50 18.29
C GLU A 96 -4.35 4.96 18.72
N ALA A 97 -4.11 5.93 17.81
CA ALA A 97 -4.37 7.34 18.07
C ALA A 97 -5.84 7.60 18.42
N LYS A 98 -6.76 6.95 17.71
CA LYS A 98 -8.20 7.08 17.93
C LYS A 98 -8.62 6.52 19.28
N THR A 99 -8.08 5.36 19.67
CA THR A 99 -8.31 4.78 21.00
C THR A 99 -7.77 5.71 22.09
N LEU A 100 -6.51 6.14 21.97
CA LEU A 100 -5.87 7.06 22.92
C LEU A 100 -6.65 8.36 23.07
N PHE A 101 -7.10 8.93 21.94
CA PHE A 101 -7.91 10.14 21.95
C PHE A 101 -9.23 9.92 22.70
N ASN A 102 -9.97 8.88 22.34
CA ASN A 102 -11.29 8.61 22.93
C ASN A 102 -11.24 8.30 24.43
N GLU A 103 -10.17 7.66 24.89
CA GLU A 103 -10.02 7.23 26.27
C GLU A 103 -9.41 8.29 27.18
N LYS A 104 -8.50 9.14 26.67
CA LYS A 104 -7.67 10.01 27.52
C LYS A 104 -7.63 11.49 27.12
N ILE A 105 -8.07 11.85 25.92
CA ILE A 105 -7.92 13.21 25.38
C ILE A 105 -9.25 13.87 25.01
N ASN A 106 -10.29 13.09 24.69
CA ASN A 106 -11.53 13.65 24.18
C ASN A 106 -12.21 14.54 25.24
N PRO A 107 -12.35 15.86 25.00
CA PRO A 107 -12.90 16.79 25.99
C PRO A 107 -14.38 16.55 26.29
N ASP A 108 -15.10 15.83 25.44
CA ASP A 108 -16.49 15.43 25.72
C ASP A 108 -16.58 14.34 26.81
N LYS A 109 -15.46 13.67 27.10
CA LYS A 109 -15.37 12.53 28.02
C LYS A 109 -14.43 12.78 29.20
N ILE A 110 -13.44 13.63 29.02
CA ILE A 110 -12.34 13.84 29.95
C ILE A 110 -12.33 15.30 30.40
N ASN A 111 -12.37 15.53 31.71
CA ASN A 111 -12.23 16.85 32.29
C ASN A 111 -10.75 17.23 32.42
N HIS A 112 -10.23 18.04 31.50
CA HIS A 112 -8.82 18.41 31.52
C HIS A 112 -8.41 19.39 32.63
N PHE A 113 -9.38 19.97 33.34
CA PHE A 113 -9.11 20.78 34.54
C PHE A 113 -8.75 19.91 35.74
N GLU A 114 -9.11 18.62 35.74
CA GLU A 114 -8.68 17.71 36.79
C GLU A 114 -7.15 17.60 36.81
N ILE A 115 -6.63 17.75 38.02
CA ILE A 115 -5.22 17.59 38.38
C ILE A 115 -5.17 16.59 39.51
N ASP A 116 -4.12 15.77 39.52
CA ASP A 116 -3.85 14.93 40.67
C ASP A 116 -3.23 15.82 41.76
N GLU A 117 -4.01 16.14 42.79
CA GLU A 117 -3.59 17.00 43.89
C GLU A 117 -2.43 16.40 44.70
N ALA A 118 -2.18 15.09 44.60
CA ALA A 118 -1.03 14.43 45.22
C ALA A 118 0.28 14.69 44.45
N LEU A 119 0.21 15.20 43.21
CA LEU A 119 1.37 15.47 42.36
C LEU A 119 1.62 16.97 42.23
N ASP A 120 2.89 17.36 42.15
CA ASP A 120 3.24 18.73 41.84
C ASP A 120 2.81 19.13 40.40
N ARG A 121 2.76 20.43 40.13
CA ARG A 121 2.33 20.97 38.84
C ARG A 121 3.19 20.50 37.67
N ILE A 122 4.50 20.39 37.85
CA ILE A 122 5.44 19.97 36.80
C ILE A 122 5.16 18.51 36.45
N THR A 123 4.96 17.65 37.45
CA THR A 123 4.64 16.23 37.24
C THR A 123 3.29 16.06 36.53
N ASN A 124 2.25 16.78 36.97
CA ASN A 124 0.94 16.79 36.29
C ASN A 124 1.05 17.20 34.81
N ILE A 125 1.76 18.29 34.51
CA ILE A 125 1.97 18.76 33.13
C ILE A 125 2.78 17.73 32.33
N SER A 126 3.85 17.18 32.90
CA SER A 126 4.71 16.21 32.23
C SER A 126 3.94 14.94 31.80
N ASN A 127 3.04 14.45 32.65
CA ASN A 127 2.19 13.32 32.33
C ASN A 127 1.22 13.64 31.17
N LYS A 128 0.59 14.82 31.19
CA LYS A 128 -0.25 15.30 30.07
C LYS A 128 0.57 15.50 28.79
N SER A 129 1.82 15.97 28.90
CA SER A 129 2.73 16.16 27.76
C SER A 129 3.08 14.84 27.10
N ARG A 130 3.45 13.80 27.86
CA ARG A 130 3.74 12.46 27.29
C ARG A 130 2.56 11.91 26.50
N LEU A 131 1.36 11.99 27.09
CA LEU A 131 0.12 11.59 26.42
C LEU A 131 -0.09 12.32 25.09
N VAL A 132 0.15 13.64 25.08
CA VAL A 132 0.04 14.46 23.86
C VAL A 132 1.11 14.09 22.83
N TYR A 133 2.34 13.81 23.26
CA TYR A 133 3.42 13.40 22.35
C TYR A 133 3.12 12.07 21.68
N ASP A 134 2.74 11.05 22.46
CA ASP A 134 2.36 9.74 21.93
C ASP A 134 1.23 9.88 20.88
N TYR A 135 0.21 10.71 21.18
CA TYR A 135 -0.87 10.98 20.25
C TYR A 135 -0.40 11.67 18.96
N ILE A 136 0.45 12.70 19.07
CA ILE A 136 0.99 13.42 17.92
C ILE A 136 1.82 12.47 17.04
N GLU A 137 2.68 11.65 17.64
CA GLU A 137 3.52 10.68 16.94
C GLU A 137 2.68 9.68 16.14
N LEU A 138 1.61 9.15 16.73
CA LEU A 138 0.71 8.22 16.05
C LEU A 138 -0.02 8.86 14.86
N ILE A 139 -0.50 10.11 15.00
CA ILE A 139 -1.13 10.84 13.89
C ILE A 139 -0.13 11.12 12.77
N GLN A 140 1.07 11.60 13.11
CA GLN A 140 2.11 11.86 12.11
C GLN A 140 2.55 10.60 11.39
N THR A 141 2.70 9.49 12.12
CA THR A 141 3.01 8.17 11.55
C THR A 141 1.93 7.76 10.56
N SER A 142 0.65 7.89 10.90
CA SER A 142 -0.44 7.60 9.97
C SER A 142 -0.36 8.45 8.70
N ILE A 143 -0.18 9.76 8.83
CA ILE A 143 -0.16 10.66 7.67
C ILE A 143 1.05 10.38 6.76
N VAL A 144 2.24 10.20 7.34
CA VAL A 144 3.48 9.96 6.57
C VAL A 144 3.40 8.62 5.85
N PHE A 145 3.10 7.53 6.56
CA PHE A 145 3.02 6.20 5.94
C PHE A 145 1.86 6.10 4.95
N GLY A 146 0.74 6.77 5.21
CA GLY A 146 -0.37 6.89 4.28
C GLY A 146 0.01 7.56 2.97
N TYR A 147 0.79 8.66 3.03
CA TYR A 147 1.29 9.32 1.83
C TYR A 147 2.32 8.46 1.08
N THR A 148 3.23 7.81 1.81
CA THR A 148 4.21 6.90 1.22
C THR A 148 3.53 5.70 0.55
N ALA A 149 2.42 5.20 1.11
CA ALA A 149 1.61 4.16 0.48
C ALA A 149 1.03 4.63 -0.87
N LEU A 150 0.55 5.88 -0.96
CA LEU A 150 0.06 6.44 -2.22
C LEU A 150 1.16 6.59 -3.26
N GLU A 151 2.35 7.07 -2.89
CA GLU A 151 3.50 7.13 -3.81
C GLU A 151 3.88 5.75 -4.32
N ALA A 152 4.00 4.76 -3.43
CA ALA A 152 4.31 3.39 -3.79
C ALA A 152 3.24 2.81 -4.72
N PHE A 153 1.96 2.99 -4.38
CA PHE A 153 0.82 2.52 -5.18
C PHE A 153 0.87 3.08 -6.60
N VAL A 154 1.08 4.39 -6.72
CA VAL A 154 1.13 5.07 -8.00
C VAL A 154 2.32 4.60 -8.85
N ASN A 155 3.52 4.52 -8.28
CA ASN A 155 4.71 4.09 -9.03
C ASN A 155 4.56 2.63 -9.51
N LEU A 156 4.04 1.74 -8.67
CA LEU A 156 3.76 0.34 -9.04
C LEU A 156 2.63 0.19 -10.06
N SER A 157 1.76 1.19 -10.17
CA SER A 157 0.64 1.21 -11.11
C SER A 157 1.04 1.67 -12.52
N ILE A 158 2.17 2.36 -12.68
CA ILE A 158 2.64 2.87 -13.97
C ILE A 158 3.34 1.75 -14.76
N PRO A 159 2.83 1.36 -15.95
CA PRO A 159 3.50 0.42 -16.83
C PRO A 159 4.85 0.94 -17.34
N ASP A 160 5.82 0.05 -17.57
CA ASP A 160 7.17 0.41 -18.01
C ASP A 160 7.20 1.15 -19.36
N ASN A 161 6.22 0.86 -20.23
CA ASN A 161 6.08 1.49 -21.54
C ASN A 161 5.12 2.70 -21.57
N TYR A 162 4.62 3.13 -20.42
CA TYR A 162 3.73 4.28 -20.35
C TYR A 162 4.50 5.59 -20.56
N GLN A 163 3.90 6.51 -21.32
CA GLN A 163 4.41 7.86 -21.54
C GLN A 163 3.34 8.89 -21.20
N TYR A 164 3.74 9.95 -20.53
CA TYR A 164 2.90 11.10 -20.22
C TYR A 164 3.41 12.33 -20.94
N SER A 165 2.53 13.10 -21.56
CA SER A 165 2.89 14.37 -22.21
C SER A 165 2.11 15.54 -21.64
N GLU A 166 2.81 16.61 -21.27
CA GLU A 166 2.21 17.86 -20.81
C GLU A 166 2.90 19.07 -21.46
N LYS A 167 2.15 20.16 -21.66
CA LYS A 167 2.73 21.42 -22.12
C LYS A 167 3.27 22.19 -20.93
N ASN A 168 4.55 22.56 -21.00
CA ASN A 168 5.13 23.44 -19.99
C ASN A 168 4.63 24.89 -20.13
N SER A 169 5.04 25.76 -19.20
CA SER A 169 4.69 27.18 -19.19
C SER A 169 5.14 27.97 -20.42
N LYS A 170 6.02 27.41 -21.24
CA LYS A 170 6.50 27.98 -22.52
C LYS A 170 5.81 27.36 -23.74
N GLY A 171 4.80 26.51 -23.54
CA GLY A 171 4.06 25.84 -24.61
C GLY A 171 4.79 24.68 -25.27
N ILE A 172 5.94 24.26 -24.73
CA ILE A 172 6.72 23.13 -25.25
C ILE A 172 6.11 21.83 -24.69
N ASN A 173 5.87 20.86 -25.56
CA ASN A 173 5.45 19.53 -25.15
C ASN A 173 6.63 18.79 -24.51
N GLU A 174 6.51 18.45 -23.24
CA GLU A 174 7.44 17.59 -22.52
C GLU A 174 6.86 16.18 -22.47
N ILE A 175 7.70 15.18 -22.74
CA ILE A 175 7.33 13.77 -22.70
C ILE A 175 8.10 13.13 -21.55
N TYR A 176 7.38 12.46 -20.67
CA TYR A 176 7.89 11.80 -19.48
C TYR A 176 7.70 10.30 -19.64
N ASP A 177 8.80 9.55 -19.61
CA ASP A 177 8.77 8.09 -19.44
C ASP A 177 8.53 7.71 -17.97
N LYS A 178 8.45 6.42 -17.66
CA LYS A 178 8.18 5.94 -16.29
C LYS A 178 9.18 6.50 -15.27
N GLU A 179 10.49 6.43 -15.54
CA GLU A 179 11.51 6.94 -14.60
C GLU A 179 11.37 8.45 -14.37
N ALA A 180 11.09 9.21 -15.42
CA ALA A 180 10.87 10.64 -15.32
C ALA A 180 9.57 10.98 -14.57
N ILE A 181 8.49 10.22 -14.81
CA ILE A 181 7.22 10.36 -14.08
C ILE A 181 7.46 10.13 -12.59
N GLU A 182 8.09 9.01 -12.22
CA GLU A 182 8.31 8.62 -10.83
C GLU A 182 9.12 9.68 -10.06
N ARG A 183 10.12 10.28 -10.72
CA ARG A 183 11.08 11.21 -10.10
C ARG A 183 10.65 12.67 -10.10
N TRP A 184 10.01 13.15 -11.17
CA TRP A 184 9.83 14.59 -11.40
C TRP A 184 8.38 15.06 -11.28
N LEU A 185 7.40 14.18 -11.52
CA LEU A 185 6.01 14.57 -11.41
C LEU A 185 5.51 14.44 -9.98
N SER A 186 4.70 15.40 -9.55
CA SER A 186 4.09 15.37 -8.24
C SER A 186 3.05 14.25 -8.13
N LEU A 187 2.84 13.71 -6.92
CA LEU A 187 1.79 12.73 -6.66
C LEU A 187 0.41 13.22 -7.12
N LYS A 188 0.15 14.52 -7.00
CA LYS A 188 -1.07 15.17 -7.52
C LYS A 188 -1.29 14.90 -9.01
N VAL A 189 -0.28 15.12 -9.84
CA VAL A 189 -0.36 14.88 -11.29
C VAL A 189 -0.52 13.39 -11.55
N LYS A 190 0.27 12.57 -10.86
CA LYS A 190 0.20 11.12 -11.03
C LYS A 190 -1.19 10.56 -10.72
N LEU A 191 -1.80 10.95 -9.60
CA LEU A 191 -3.16 10.52 -9.23
C LEU A 191 -4.22 11.10 -10.17
N SER A 192 -4.17 12.39 -10.46
CA SER A 192 -5.31 13.07 -11.09
C SER A 192 -5.34 13.05 -12.62
N ALA A 193 -4.22 12.72 -13.26
CA ALA A 193 -4.10 12.62 -14.71
C ALA A 193 -3.59 11.25 -15.15
N ILE A 194 -2.46 10.79 -14.59
CA ILE A 194 -1.80 9.57 -15.06
C ILE A 194 -2.60 8.32 -14.72
N LEU A 195 -2.95 8.11 -13.44
CA LEU A 195 -3.73 6.93 -13.05
C LEU A 195 -5.15 6.96 -13.64
N VAL A 196 -5.76 8.14 -13.72
CA VAL A 196 -7.05 8.32 -14.41
C VAL A 196 -6.95 7.86 -15.87
N SER A 197 -5.85 8.17 -16.56
CA SER A 197 -5.59 7.73 -17.93
C SER A 197 -5.29 6.22 -18.02
N ILE A 198 -4.48 5.67 -17.11
CA ILE A 198 -4.09 4.25 -17.10
C ILE A 198 -5.30 3.34 -16.84
N TYR A 199 -6.16 3.73 -15.90
CA TYR A 199 -7.30 2.93 -15.47
C TYR A 199 -8.64 3.38 -16.08
N GLU A 200 -8.60 4.41 -16.93
CA GLU A 200 -9.75 4.97 -17.64
C GLU A 200 -10.91 5.35 -16.69
N THR A 201 -10.60 5.88 -15.51
CA THR A 201 -11.61 6.24 -14.50
C THR A 201 -12.25 7.59 -14.79
N LYS A 202 -13.34 7.92 -14.08
CA LYS A 202 -13.84 9.30 -14.04
C LYS A 202 -12.79 10.27 -13.44
N PRO A 203 -12.86 11.58 -13.76
CA PRO A 203 -11.93 12.55 -13.19
C PRO A 203 -12.04 12.66 -11.66
N ILE A 204 -10.96 12.29 -10.95
CA ILE A 204 -10.94 12.32 -9.49
C ILE A 204 -11.08 13.74 -8.91
N LYS A 205 -10.62 14.76 -9.66
CA LYS A 205 -10.60 16.17 -9.21
C LYS A 205 -11.98 16.75 -8.88
N GLN A 206 -13.05 16.16 -9.42
CA GLN A 206 -14.43 16.63 -9.21
C GLN A 206 -15.07 16.06 -7.94
N LEU A 207 -14.37 15.16 -7.24
CA LEU A 207 -14.90 14.45 -6.08
C LEU A 207 -14.50 15.13 -4.77
N GLN A 208 -15.35 15.04 -3.75
CA GLN A 208 -15.03 15.48 -2.39
C GLN A 208 -13.77 14.80 -1.82
N LEU A 209 -13.51 13.56 -2.26
CA LEU A 209 -12.30 12.82 -1.95
C LEU A 209 -11.03 13.59 -2.35
N TRP A 210 -11.05 14.32 -3.48
CA TRP A 210 -9.90 15.11 -3.92
C TRP A 210 -9.62 16.30 -3.01
N THR A 211 -10.66 16.99 -2.54
CA THR A 211 -10.52 18.07 -1.55
C THR A 211 -9.88 17.55 -0.27
N ARG A 212 -10.31 16.38 0.22
CA ARG A 212 -9.71 15.72 1.38
C ARG A 212 -8.26 15.29 1.12
N TYR A 213 -7.94 14.79 -0.07
CA TYR A 213 -6.56 14.50 -0.48
C TYR A 213 -5.67 15.74 -0.47
N ASN A 214 -6.15 16.88 -0.98
CA ASN A 214 -5.37 18.13 -0.95
C ASN A 214 -5.06 18.56 0.48
N GLN A 215 -6.02 18.42 1.40
CA GLN A 215 -5.81 18.67 2.82
C GLN A 215 -4.82 17.65 3.44
N PHE A 216 -4.95 16.37 3.09
CA PHE A 216 -4.05 15.31 3.58
C PHE A 216 -2.60 15.57 3.15
N GLU A 217 -2.37 15.91 1.88
CA GLU A 217 -1.06 16.28 1.37
C GLU A 217 -0.51 17.54 2.06
N GLN A 218 -1.36 18.53 2.33
CA GLN A 218 -0.93 19.71 3.10
C GLN A 218 -0.39 19.31 4.48
N TYR A 219 -1.08 18.44 5.21
CA TYR A 219 -0.65 18.00 6.54
C TYR A 219 0.67 17.24 6.46
N ARG A 220 0.82 16.36 5.46
CA ARG A 220 2.10 15.68 5.20
C ARG A 220 3.22 16.68 4.92
N ASN A 221 2.97 17.71 4.11
CA ASN A 221 3.97 18.73 3.80
C ASN A 221 4.34 19.55 5.04
N GLU A 222 3.39 19.88 5.90
CA GLU A 222 3.65 20.53 7.19
C GLU A 222 4.53 19.65 8.10
N ILE A 223 4.35 18.33 8.08
CA ILE A 223 5.17 17.37 8.86
C ILE A 223 6.60 17.28 8.30
N ILE A 224 6.77 17.13 6.99
CA ILE A 224 8.08 16.87 6.35
C ILE A 224 8.89 18.14 6.11
N HIS A 225 8.23 19.25 5.81
CA HIS A 225 8.86 20.52 5.46
C HIS A 225 8.63 21.57 6.54
N GLN A 226 8.99 21.25 7.79
CA GLN A 226 8.94 22.17 8.92
C GLN A 226 9.84 23.39 8.67
N LYS A 227 9.34 24.38 7.93
CA LYS A 227 10.08 25.57 7.50
C LYS A 227 10.10 26.67 8.56
N SER A 228 9.37 26.52 9.66
CA SER A 228 9.50 27.40 10.83
C SER A 228 9.40 26.61 12.14
N VAL A 229 10.47 26.69 12.94
CA VAL A 229 10.63 26.00 14.23
C VAL A 229 9.75 26.63 15.33
N ASN A 230 9.11 27.77 15.04
CA ASN A 230 8.59 28.66 16.08
C ASN A 230 7.11 28.47 16.45
N HIS A 231 6.37 27.55 15.83
CA HIS A 231 4.92 27.45 16.08
C HIS A 231 4.41 26.01 16.21
N THR A 232 4.14 25.59 17.45
CA THR A 232 3.39 24.37 17.80
C THR A 232 1.91 24.42 17.41
N ASN A 233 1.44 25.53 16.83
CA ASN A 233 0.05 25.73 16.44
C ASN A 233 -0.44 24.72 15.41
N PHE A 234 0.43 24.15 14.57
CA PHE A 234 0.00 23.14 13.59
C PHE A 234 -0.47 21.84 14.28
N TYR A 235 0.12 21.47 15.43
CA TYR A 235 -0.31 20.30 16.20
C TYR A 235 -1.75 20.42 16.72
N LYS A 236 -2.24 21.65 16.95
CA LYS A 236 -3.63 21.87 17.41
C LYS A 236 -4.66 21.29 16.43
N LYS A 237 -4.34 21.28 15.14
CA LYS A 237 -5.22 20.72 14.10
C LYS A 237 -5.45 19.22 14.28
N TYR A 238 -4.50 18.50 14.91
CA TYR A 238 -4.59 17.05 15.13
C TYR A 238 -5.63 16.68 16.20
N PHE A 239 -6.09 17.64 17.01
CA PHE A 239 -7.13 17.40 18.02
C PHE A 239 -8.55 17.61 17.50
N ASN A 240 -8.70 17.97 16.22
CA ASN A 240 -10.01 17.96 15.57
C ASN A 240 -10.44 16.52 15.28
N LYS A 241 -11.69 16.16 15.61
CA LYS A 241 -12.27 14.82 15.38
C LYS A 241 -12.17 14.35 13.92
N GLU A 242 -12.12 15.28 12.97
CA GLU A 242 -11.98 14.99 11.54
C GLU A 242 -10.59 14.48 11.14
N ILE A 243 -9.58 14.54 12.03
CA ILE A 243 -8.23 14.05 11.75
C ILE A 243 -8.22 12.57 11.35
N PHE A 244 -9.09 11.75 11.96
CA PHE A 244 -9.17 10.32 11.65
C PHE A 244 -9.78 10.08 10.28
N ASN A 245 -10.68 10.95 9.82
CA ASN A 245 -11.20 10.92 8.45
C ASN A 245 -10.09 11.31 7.46
N LEU A 246 -9.24 12.28 7.83
CA LEU A 246 -8.09 12.64 7.00
C LEU A 246 -7.09 11.47 6.84
N CYS A 247 -6.83 10.73 7.92
CA CYS A 247 -5.93 9.57 7.92
C CYS A 247 -6.42 8.40 7.05
N LYS A 248 -7.72 8.32 6.76
CA LYS A 248 -8.31 7.29 5.88
C LYS A 248 -8.18 7.59 4.38
N VAL A 249 -7.84 8.81 4.01
CA VAL A 249 -7.79 9.26 2.61
C VAL A 249 -6.92 8.37 1.71
N PRO A 250 -5.73 7.90 2.12
CA PRO A 250 -4.93 6.99 1.30
C PRO A 250 -5.68 5.72 0.86
N GLU A 251 -6.39 5.09 1.80
CA GLU A 251 -7.19 3.90 1.52
C GLU A 251 -8.37 4.22 0.61
N GLU A 252 -9.04 5.36 0.82
CA GLU A 252 -10.16 5.81 -0.02
C GLU A 252 -9.74 6.12 -1.46
N ILE A 253 -8.54 6.69 -1.67
CA ILE A 253 -7.99 6.94 -3.00
C ILE A 253 -7.70 5.62 -3.73
N ILE A 254 -7.08 4.65 -3.06
CA ILE A 254 -6.81 3.33 -3.66
C ILE A 254 -8.13 2.61 -3.98
N LYS A 255 -9.11 2.68 -3.07
CA LYS A 255 -10.49 2.19 -3.28
C LYS A 255 -11.14 2.80 -4.50
N PHE A 256 -10.99 4.11 -4.71
CA PHE A 256 -11.54 4.79 -5.87
C PHE A 256 -11.03 4.18 -7.19
N PHE A 257 -9.71 4.03 -7.35
CA PHE A 257 -9.16 3.41 -8.57
C PHE A 257 -9.55 1.94 -8.71
N PHE A 258 -9.76 1.25 -7.59
CA PHE A 258 -10.28 -0.10 -7.61
C PHE A 258 -11.69 -0.19 -8.15
N TYR A 259 -12.62 0.64 -7.69
CA TYR A 259 -14.01 0.51 -8.12
C TYR A 259 -14.32 1.16 -9.47
N GLU A 260 -13.59 2.20 -9.84
CA GLU A 260 -13.94 3.04 -11.00
C GLU A 260 -13.18 2.65 -12.27
N ARG A 261 -12.34 1.62 -12.22
CA ARG A 261 -11.67 1.10 -13.42
C ARG A 261 -12.69 0.46 -14.37
N ILE A 262 -12.49 0.65 -15.67
CA ILE A 262 -13.42 0.12 -16.68
C ILE A 262 -13.27 -1.40 -16.88
N GLN A 263 -12.05 -1.93 -16.78
CA GLN A 263 -11.77 -3.34 -17.05
C GLN A 263 -11.67 -4.16 -15.76
N ASP A 264 -12.74 -4.89 -15.45
CA ASP A 264 -12.74 -5.93 -14.42
C ASP A 264 -11.76 -7.07 -14.79
N GLY A 265 -11.07 -7.64 -13.80
CA GLY A 265 -10.14 -8.76 -14.01
C GLY A 265 -8.71 -8.42 -14.44
N LYS A 266 -8.41 -7.16 -14.84
CA LYS A 266 -7.03 -6.66 -15.00
C LYS A 266 -6.53 -5.99 -13.73
N THR A 267 -6.59 -6.69 -12.60
CA THR A 267 -5.92 -6.20 -11.40
C THR A 267 -4.41 -6.41 -11.53
N ASN A 268 -3.64 -5.34 -11.33
CA ASN A 268 -2.20 -5.49 -11.21
C ASN A 268 -1.92 -6.28 -9.91
N PRO A 269 -1.18 -7.41 -9.93
CA PRO A 269 -0.86 -8.17 -8.71
C PRO A 269 -0.22 -7.32 -7.60
N LEU A 270 0.38 -6.19 -7.97
CA LEU A 270 1.01 -5.23 -7.07
C LEU A 270 0.01 -4.35 -6.32
N TRP A 271 -1.27 -4.41 -6.65
CA TRP A 271 -2.31 -3.70 -5.92
C TRP A 271 -2.60 -4.38 -4.58
N PRO A 272 -2.74 -3.60 -3.49
CA PRO A 272 -3.06 -4.17 -2.19
C PRO A 272 -4.48 -4.75 -2.19
N TRP A 273 -4.75 -5.63 -1.22
CA TRP A 273 -6.12 -5.98 -0.87
C TRP A 273 -6.86 -4.77 -0.33
N VAL A 274 -8.05 -4.52 -0.87
CA VAL A 274 -8.93 -3.46 -0.42
C VAL A 274 -9.67 -3.90 0.83
N ILE A 275 -9.55 -3.15 1.93
CA ILE A 275 -10.15 -3.50 3.22
C ILE A 275 -11.69 -3.39 3.15
N ASN A 276 -12.40 -4.42 3.64
CA ASN A 276 -13.86 -4.50 3.69
C ASN A 276 -14.54 -4.32 2.31
N ALA A 277 -13.92 -4.87 1.27
CA ALA A 277 -14.38 -4.76 -0.11
C ALA A 277 -14.39 -6.13 -0.79
N LYS A 278 -15.26 -6.28 -1.80
CA LYS A 278 -15.14 -7.39 -2.75
C LYS A 278 -13.87 -7.16 -3.58
N ASN A 279 -12.88 -8.01 -3.36
CA ASN A 279 -11.63 -7.99 -4.10
C ASN A 279 -11.67 -9.02 -5.22
N ASP A 280 -11.02 -8.71 -6.33
CA ASP A 280 -10.61 -9.64 -7.36
C ASP A 280 -9.07 -9.66 -7.43
N PHE A 281 -8.54 -10.69 -8.10
CA PHE A 281 -7.13 -10.89 -8.33
C PHE A 281 -6.91 -11.44 -9.74
N PRO A 282 -5.72 -11.23 -10.34
CA PRO A 282 -5.54 -11.41 -11.78
C PRO A 282 -5.59 -12.86 -12.21
N SER A 283 -6.12 -13.07 -13.41
CA SER A 283 -6.13 -14.36 -14.10
C SER A 283 -5.16 -14.35 -15.28
N ARG A 284 -4.43 -15.44 -15.48
CA ARG A 284 -3.45 -15.59 -16.58
C ARG A 284 -3.52 -16.99 -17.19
N ILE A 285 -3.26 -17.05 -18.49
CA ILE A 285 -3.01 -18.33 -19.16
C ILE A 285 -1.63 -18.81 -18.74
N LEU A 286 -1.55 -20.04 -18.25
CA LEU A 286 -0.27 -20.68 -17.94
C LEU A 286 0.37 -21.17 -19.23
N ASP A 287 1.60 -20.72 -19.50
CA ASP A 287 2.46 -21.35 -20.51
C ASP A 287 3.27 -22.47 -19.82
N PRO A 288 2.98 -23.76 -20.08
CA PRO A 288 3.67 -24.87 -19.44
C PRO A 288 5.18 -24.88 -19.70
N ALA A 289 5.65 -24.26 -20.79
CA ALA A 289 7.08 -24.17 -21.08
C ALA A 289 7.82 -23.18 -20.16
N SER A 290 7.09 -22.36 -19.41
CA SER A 290 7.64 -21.31 -18.54
C SER A 290 7.63 -21.64 -17.05
N VAL A 291 7.14 -22.84 -16.67
CA VAL A 291 6.94 -23.21 -15.26
C VAL A 291 7.42 -24.63 -15.00
N GLU A 292 8.19 -24.79 -13.93
CA GLU A 292 8.50 -26.09 -13.33
C GLU A 292 7.61 -26.30 -12.10
N ILE A 293 6.80 -27.36 -12.09
CA ILE A 293 5.98 -27.72 -10.93
C ILE A 293 6.74 -28.79 -10.14
N THR A 294 7.23 -28.41 -8.96
CA THR A 294 7.91 -29.32 -8.04
C THR A 294 7.03 -29.57 -6.81
N GLY A 295 6.95 -30.82 -6.36
CA GLY A 295 6.21 -31.20 -5.15
C GLY A 295 5.10 -32.21 -5.41
N ASN A 296 4.57 -32.79 -4.33
CA ASN A 296 3.51 -33.78 -4.40
C ASN A 296 2.15 -33.10 -4.24
N ILE A 297 1.33 -33.11 -5.29
CA ILE A 297 -0.04 -32.55 -5.30
C ILE A 297 -0.93 -33.20 -4.21
N PHE A 298 -0.53 -34.37 -3.70
CA PHE A 298 -1.25 -35.15 -2.68
C PHE A 298 -0.79 -34.90 -1.23
N GLU A 299 0.24 -34.08 -0.98
CA GLU A 299 0.67 -33.74 0.38
C GLU A 299 -0.21 -32.68 1.04
N GLY A 300 -0.96 -31.91 0.25
CA GLY A 300 -2.14 -31.15 0.71
C GLY A 300 -3.34 -32.08 0.90
N ARG A 301 -3.29 -32.96 1.90
CA ARG A 301 -4.42 -33.88 2.18
C ARG A 301 -5.66 -33.09 2.58
N PHE A 302 -6.60 -32.98 1.65
CA PHE A 302 -8.00 -32.69 1.95
C PHE A 302 -8.61 -33.90 2.67
N THR A 303 -8.60 -33.89 4.00
CA THR A 303 -9.61 -34.65 4.75
C THR A 303 -10.93 -33.89 4.64
N LYS A 304 -11.91 -34.54 3.99
CA LYS A 304 -13.32 -34.10 3.96
C LYS A 304 -13.85 -33.80 5.35
#